data_AF-A0A530BM02-F1
#
_entry.id   AF-A0A530BM02-F1
#
_cell.length_a   1.000
_cell.length_b   1.000
_cell.length_c   1.000
_cell.angle_alpha   90.00
_cell.angle_beta   90.00
_cell.angle_gamma   90.00
#
_symmetry.space_group_name_H-M   'P 1'
#
loop_
_entity.id
_entity.type
_entity.pdbx_description
1 polymer ?
#
loop_
_entity_poly.entity_id
_entity_poly.type
_entity_poly.pdbx_seq_one_letter_code
_entity_poly.pdbx_strand_id
1 'polypeptide(L)'
;ADSIAILNRTADGPKLYVRGRDIAEVEKALKFDAGKWSVVGNVEDVKRSDQRRAIMEALRQAAGPMKPADISAATGMSVANINYLLRKMVEAGEAERAGYGLYIAPSESSDPSDSPEINSPSVWED
;
A
#
# COMPACT_ATOMS: atom_id res chain seq x y z
N ALA A 1 25.13 15.78 26.07
CA ALA A 1 23.98 16.37 25.37
C ALA A 1 22.74 15.64 25.84
N ASP A 2 21.67 16.36 26.17
CA ASP A 2 20.44 15.76 26.69
C ASP A 2 19.45 15.58 25.53
N SER A 3 18.87 14.39 25.42
CA SER A 3 17.85 14.06 24.42
C SER A 3 16.65 13.45 25.13
N ILE A 4 15.44 13.78 24.67
CA ILE A 4 14.20 13.24 25.21
C ILE A 4 13.60 12.30 24.18
N ALA A 5 13.32 11.08 24.62
CA ALA A 5 12.57 10.09 23.86
C ALA A 5 11.22 9.85 24.57
N ILE A 6 10.13 9.98 23.82
CA ILE A 6 8.77 9.73 24.29
C ILE A 6 8.26 8.48 23.58
N LEU A 7 7.95 7.46 24.38
CA LEU A 7 7.23 6.28 23.92
C LEU A 7 5.75 6.47 24.20
N ASN A 8 4.93 6.47 23.15
CA ASN A 8 3.48 6.61 23.26
C ASN A 8 2.77 5.45 22.55
N ARG A 9 1.66 4.96 23.11
CA ARG A 9 0.79 3.96 22.46
C ARG A 9 -0.50 4.63 22.03
N THR A 10 -0.80 4.54 20.74
CA THR A 10 -2.03 5.07 20.12
C THR A 10 -2.86 3.95 19.52
N ALA A 11 -4.03 4.26 18.97
CA ALA A 11 -4.83 3.30 18.19
C ALA A 11 -4.07 2.77 16.96
N ASP A 12 -3.18 3.58 16.37
CA ASP A 12 -2.30 3.19 15.26
C ASP A 12 -1.10 2.34 15.70
N GLY A 13 -1.00 2.03 17.00
CA GLY A 13 0.10 1.28 17.59
C GLY A 13 1.14 2.14 18.34
N PRO A 14 2.22 1.50 18.83
CA PRO A 14 3.29 2.17 19.57
C PRO A 14 4.19 3.03 18.67
N LYS A 15 4.51 4.24 19.14
CA LYS A 15 5.33 5.22 18.44
C LYS A 15 6.44 5.74 19.35
N LEU A 16 7.61 6.01 18.77
CA LEU A 16 8.75 6.65 19.41
C LEU A 16 8.93 8.03 18.79
N TYR A 17 8.83 9.07 19.61
CA TYR A 17 9.17 10.43 19.22
C TYR A 17 10.46 10.83 19.93
N VAL A 18 11.45 11.30 19.18
CA VAL A 18 12.75 11.71 19.72
C VAL A 18 13.03 13.16 19.30
N ARG A 19 13.43 13.98 20.26
CA ARG A 19 13.90 15.35 20.02
C ARG A 19 15.08 15.71 20.93
N GLY A 20 15.92 16.60 20.46
CA GLY A 20 17.09 17.08 21.20
C GLY A 20 17.75 18.23 20.44
N ARG A 21 18.70 18.91 21.09
CA ARG A 21 19.34 20.10 20.51
C ARG A 21 20.11 19.81 19.21
N ASP A 22 20.72 18.64 19.14
CA ASP A 22 21.66 18.28 18.08
C ASP A 22 21.10 17.16 17.16
N ILE A 23 19.80 16.86 17.24
CA ILE A 23 19.13 15.83 16.44
C ILE A 23 17.87 16.38 15.77
N ALA A 24 17.61 15.96 14.53
CA ALA A 24 16.32 16.22 13.90
C ALA A 24 15.20 15.51 14.68
N GLU A 25 14.00 16.07 14.66
CA GLU A 25 12.84 15.39 15.21
C GLU A 25 12.54 14.12 14.40
N VAL A 26 12.38 13.00 15.09
CA VAL A 26 12.14 11.70 14.46
C VAL A 26 10.94 11.04 15.10
N GLU A 27 10.00 10.58 14.26
CA GLU A 27 8.87 9.75 14.67
C GLU A 27 8.96 8.36 14.04
N LYS A 28 9.05 7.31 14.86
CA LYS A 28 9.16 5.91 14.42
C LYS A 28 8.01 5.06 14.94
N ALA A 29 7.49 4.18 14.10
CA ALA A 29 6.60 3.12 14.51
C ALA A 29 7.41 2.00 15.18
N LEU A 30 6.90 1.47 16.29
CA LEU A 30 7.54 0.41 17.05
C LEU A 30 6.64 -0.83 17.17
N LYS A 31 7.27 -2.01 17.25
CA LYS A 31 6.63 -3.26 17.65
C LYS A 31 7.19 -3.70 19.00
N PHE A 32 6.30 -4.06 19.92
CA PHE A 32 6.67 -4.73 21.16
C PHE A 32 6.30 -6.20 21.08
N ASP A 33 7.29 -7.07 21.27
CA ASP A 33 7.13 -8.52 21.19
C ASP A 33 8.15 -9.21 22.09
N ALA A 34 7.73 -10.23 22.83
CA ALA A 34 8.59 -11.00 23.75
C ALA A 34 9.51 -10.13 24.66
N GLY A 35 9.00 -9.02 25.19
CA GLY A 35 9.77 -8.12 26.07
C GLY A 35 10.74 -7.18 25.34
N LYS A 36 10.74 -7.15 24.00
CA LYS A 36 11.65 -6.35 23.19
C LYS A 36 10.90 -5.34 22.34
N TRP A 37 11.48 -4.15 22.21
CA TRP A 37 11.05 -3.11 21.27
C TRP A 37 11.87 -3.18 20.00
N SER A 38 11.22 -3.06 18.85
CA SER A 38 11.86 -3.02 17.54
C SER A 38 11.28 -1.88 16.69
N VAL A 39 12.14 -1.21 15.91
CA VAL A 39 11.70 -0.18 14.97
C VAL A 39 11.14 -0.86 13.72
N VAL A 40 9.91 -0.51 13.36
CA VAL A 40 9.21 -1.06 12.19
C VAL A 40 9.41 -0.15 10.98
N GLY A 41 9.49 1.17 11.19
CA GLY A 41 9.66 2.15 10.13
C GLY A 41 9.26 3.55 10.57
N ASN A 42 9.10 4.46 9.61
CA ASN A 42 8.44 5.74 9.88
C ASN A 42 6.94 5.51 10.08
N VAL A 43 6.31 6.28 10.97
CA VAL A 43 4.88 6.15 11.26
C VAL A 43 4.01 6.33 10.01
N GLU A 44 4.32 7.33 9.19
CA GLU A 44 3.55 7.64 7.99
C GLU A 44 3.63 6.54 6.92
N ASP A 45 4.79 5.88 6.78
CA ASP A 45 4.97 4.81 5.80
C ASP A 45 4.22 3.54 6.23
N VAL A 46 4.28 3.19 7.52
CA VAL A 46 3.51 2.08 8.09
C VAL A 46 2.01 2.30 7.92
N LYS A 47 1.52 3.50 8.29
CA LYS A 47 0.11 3.87 8.14
C LYS A 47 -0.35 3.78 6.69
N ARG A 48 0.45 4.30 5.75
CA ARG A 48 0.14 4.21 4.31
C ARG A 48 0.05 2.75 3.84
N SER A 49 0.98 1.90 4.29
CA SER A 49 1.00 0.47 3.98
C SER A 49 -0.25 -0.24 4.51
N ASP A 50 -0.65 0.05 5.74
CA ASP A 50 -1.85 -0.54 6.35
C ASP A 50 -3.14 -0.12 5.65
N GLN A 51 -3.25 1.16 5.26
CA GLN A 51 -4.40 1.65 4.50
C GLN A 51 -4.51 1.00 3.13
N ARG A 52 -3.40 0.86 2.39
CA ARG A 52 -3.40 0.13 1.10
C ARG A 52 -3.80 -1.32 1.28
N ARG A 53 -3.27 -2.00 2.30
CA ARG A 53 -3.63 -3.37 2.64
C ARG A 53 -5.11 -3.53 2.95
N ALA A 54 -5.71 -2.59 3.68
CA ALA A 54 -7.14 -2.61 3.97
C ALA A 54 -8.00 -2.44 2.70
N ILE A 55 -7.61 -1.55 1.77
CA ILE A 55 -8.29 -1.41 0.48
C ILE A 55 -8.18 -2.70 -0.34
N MET A 56 -6.97 -3.29 -0.41
CA MET A 56 -6.75 -4.55 -1.12
C MET A 56 -7.62 -5.68 -0.59
N GLU A 57 -7.71 -5.80 0.73
CA GLU A 57 -8.55 -6.82 1.35
C GLU A 57 -10.03 -6.62 1.03
N ALA A 58 -10.52 -5.37 1.10
CA ALA A 58 -11.90 -5.06 0.73
C ALA A 58 -12.20 -5.44 -0.73
N LEU A 59 -11.29 -5.10 -1.65
CA LEU A 59 -11.44 -5.42 -3.08
C LEU A 59 -11.40 -6.94 -3.35
N ARG A 60 -10.60 -7.70 -2.61
CA ARG A 60 -10.51 -9.17 -2.75
C ARG A 60 -11.71 -9.90 -2.17
N GLN A 61 -12.28 -9.39 -1.08
CA GLN A 61 -13.44 -9.99 -0.44
C GLN A 61 -14.77 -9.66 -1.16
N ALA A 62 -14.78 -8.64 -2.02
CA ALA A 62 -15.96 -8.25 -2.75
C ALA A 62 -16.34 -9.28 -3.83
N ALA A 63 -17.64 -9.56 -3.96
CA ALA A 63 -18.17 -10.42 -5.02
C ALA A 63 -18.15 -9.77 -6.43
N GLY A 64 -17.66 -8.52 -6.54
CA GLY A 64 -17.60 -7.77 -7.78
C GLY A 64 -16.95 -6.39 -7.61
N PRO A 65 -16.94 -5.56 -8.66
CA PRO A 65 -16.32 -4.24 -8.62
C PRO A 65 -16.91 -3.33 -7.54
N MET A 66 -16.04 -2.65 -6.78
CA MET A 66 -16.46 -1.76 -5.69
C MET A 66 -16.35 -0.29 -6.06
N LYS A 67 -17.26 0.54 -5.52
CA LYS A 67 -17.13 2.00 -5.55
C LYS A 67 -16.31 2.48 -4.34
N PRO A 68 -15.65 3.65 -4.42
CA PRO A 68 -14.98 4.27 -3.28
C PRO A 68 -15.85 4.42 -2.03
N ALA A 69 -17.17 4.63 -2.19
CA ALA A 69 -18.11 4.71 -1.08
C ALA A 69 -18.29 3.35 -0.37
N ASP A 70 -18.34 2.25 -1.12
CA ASP A 70 -18.47 0.90 -0.55
C ASP A 70 -17.18 0.50 0.17
N ILE A 71 -16.02 0.84 -0.39
CA ILE A 71 -14.72 0.64 0.24
C ILE A 71 -14.62 1.47 1.53
N SER A 72 -15.15 2.70 1.53
CA SER A 72 -15.21 3.56 2.72
C SER A 72 -16.03 2.93 3.83
N ALA A 73 -17.18 2.34 3.51
CA ALA A 73 -18.00 1.61 4.46
C ALA A 73 -17.27 0.37 5.01
N ALA A 74 -16.53 -0.35 4.16
CA ALA A 74 -15.80 -1.55 4.55
C ALA A 74 -14.57 -1.25 5.44
N THR A 75 -13.85 -0.16 5.18
CA THR A 75 -12.58 0.12 5.86
C THR A 75 -12.65 1.24 6.91
N GLY A 76 -13.75 1.99 6.97
CA GLY A 76 -13.91 3.17 7.83
C GLY A 76 -13.06 4.38 7.42
N MET A 77 -12.38 4.32 6.27
CA MET A 77 -11.56 5.44 5.76
C MET A 77 -12.42 6.45 5.02
N SER A 78 -11.98 7.71 4.96
CA SER A 78 -12.69 8.72 4.18
C SER A 78 -12.62 8.42 2.68
N VAL A 79 -13.71 8.70 1.96
CA VAL A 79 -13.79 8.53 0.50
C VAL A 79 -12.69 9.33 -0.22
N ALA A 80 -12.34 10.52 0.28
CA ALA A 80 -11.26 11.33 -0.27
C ALA A 80 -9.89 10.62 -0.18
N ASN A 81 -9.58 10.01 0.97
CA ASN A 81 -8.34 9.23 1.14
C ASN A 81 -8.34 8.00 0.23
N ILE A 82 -9.46 7.30 0.15
CA ILE A 82 -9.62 6.11 -0.72
C ILE A 82 -9.40 6.48 -2.18
N ASN A 83 -10.00 7.57 -2.68
CA ASN A 83 -9.79 8.03 -4.06
C ASN A 83 -8.31 8.33 -4.36
N TYR A 84 -7.63 8.99 -3.42
CA TYR A 84 -6.21 9.27 -3.53
C TYR A 84 -5.39 7.97 -3.57
N LEU A 85 -5.64 7.04 -2.65
CA LEU A 85 -4.93 5.76 -2.58
C LEU A 85 -5.21 4.87 -3.78
N LEU A 86 -6.47 4.69 -4.20
CA LEU A 86 -6.83 3.90 -5.37
C LEU A 86 -6.14 4.40 -6.62
N ARG A 87 -6.07 5.72 -6.84
CA ARG A 87 -5.29 6.27 -7.96
C ARG A 87 -3.84 5.82 -7.90
N LYS A 88 -3.20 5.91 -6.73
CA LYS A 88 -1.81 5.50 -6.52
C LYS A 88 -1.59 3.98 -6.56
N MET A 89 -2.61 3.20 -6.22
CA MET A 89 -2.58 1.74 -6.29
C MET A 89 -2.74 1.27 -7.73
N VAL A 90 -3.62 1.91 -8.52
CA VAL A 90 -3.73 1.67 -9.97
C VAL A 90 -2.45 2.03 -10.70
N GLU A 91 -1.85 3.20 -10.40
CA GLU A 91 -0.53 3.57 -10.93
C GLU A 91 0.57 2.54 -10.59
N ALA A 92 0.43 1.82 -9.47
CA ALA A 92 1.37 0.80 -9.01
C ALA A 92 1.00 -0.63 -9.45
N GLY A 93 -0.09 -0.83 -10.18
CA GLY A 93 -0.59 -2.17 -10.56
C GLY A 93 -1.16 -2.98 -9.40
N GLU A 94 -1.38 -2.37 -8.24
CA GLU A 94 -1.96 -3.03 -7.07
C GLU A 94 -3.49 -3.14 -7.15
N ALA A 95 -4.14 -2.34 -7.99
CA ALA A 95 -5.60 -2.38 -8.21
C ALA A 95 -5.91 -2.02 -9.67
N GLU A 96 -7.08 -2.41 -10.15
CA GLU A 96 -7.51 -2.14 -11.53
C GLU A 96 -8.84 -1.36 -11.56
N ARG A 97 -9.03 -0.57 -12.63
CA ARG A 97 -10.31 0.11 -12.91
C ARG A 97 -11.19 -0.80 -13.76
N ALA A 98 -12.33 -1.23 -13.21
CA ALA A 98 -13.32 -2.04 -13.91
C ALA A 98 -14.39 -1.21 -14.65
N GLY A 99 -14.42 0.11 -14.43
CA GLY A 99 -15.39 1.02 -15.03
C GLY A 99 -15.35 2.40 -14.37
N TYR A 100 -16.30 3.28 -14.72
CA TYR A 100 -16.37 4.61 -14.13
C TYR A 100 -16.61 4.51 -12.61
N GLY A 101 -15.57 4.86 -11.83
CA GLY A 101 -15.60 4.81 -10.37
C GLY A 101 -15.67 3.41 -9.78
N LEU A 102 -15.35 2.36 -10.55
CA LEU A 102 -15.39 0.97 -10.12
C LEU A 102 -13.97 0.37 -10.12
N TYR A 103 -13.64 -0.32 -9.04
CA TYR A 103 -12.31 -0.88 -8.81
C TYR A 103 -12.38 -2.35 -8.43
N ILE A 104 -11.37 -3.12 -8.84
CA ILE A 104 -11.18 -4.54 -8.51
C ILE A 104 -9.73 -4.79 -8.09
N ALA A 105 -9.51 -5.91 -7.40
CA ALA A 105 -8.16 -6.45 -7.23
C ALA A 105 -7.59 -6.86 -8.60
N PRO A 106 -6.27 -6.80 -8.80
CA PRO A 106 -5.64 -7.11 -10.07
C PRO A 106 -5.89 -8.57 -10.44
N SER A 107 -6.18 -8.81 -11.70
CA SER A 107 -6.36 -10.17 -12.21
C SER A 107 -5.00 -10.88 -12.28
N GLU A 108 -4.90 -12.12 -11.79
CA GLU A 108 -3.65 -12.91 -11.87
C GLU A 108 -3.28 -13.33 -13.32
N SER A 109 -3.95 -12.81 -14.33
CA SER A 109 -3.78 -13.22 -15.73
C SER A 109 -2.96 -12.21 -16.53
N SER A 110 -1.64 -12.44 -16.62
CA SER A 110 -0.93 -12.69 -17.88
C SER A 110 0.59 -12.59 -17.69
N ASP A 111 1.26 -13.75 -17.74
CA ASP A 111 2.69 -13.83 -18.05
C ASP A 111 2.96 -13.12 -19.39
N PRO A 112 3.91 -12.18 -19.47
CA PRO A 112 4.36 -11.62 -20.75
C PRO A 112 5.37 -12.54 -21.46
N SER A 113 5.11 -13.86 -21.47
CA SER A 113 5.99 -14.87 -22.09
C SER A 113 5.37 -15.53 -23.33
N ASP A 114 4.49 -14.85 -24.04
CA ASP A 114 4.12 -15.22 -25.41
C ASP A 114 4.68 -14.16 -26.37
N SER A 115 6.00 -14.21 -26.56
CA SER A 115 6.61 -13.58 -27.73
C SER A 115 6.31 -14.50 -28.91
N PRO A 116 5.60 -14.06 -29.96
CA PRO A 116 5.47 -14.89 -31.14
C PRO A 116 6.87 -15.07 -31.72
N GLU A 117 7.35 -16.32 -31.76
CA GLU A 117 8.49 -16.71 -32.57
C GLU A 117 8.23 -16.18 -33.99
N ILE A 118 8.98 -15.15 -34.38
CA ILE A 118 8.99 -14.67 -35.75
C ILE A 118 9.70 -15.78 -36.53
N ASN A 119 8.91 -16.72 -37.05
CA ASN A 119 9.34 -17.72 -38.00
C ASN A 119 9.96 -16.96 -39.19
N SER A 120 11.30 -16.90 -39.22
CA SER A 120 12.04 -16.30 -40.32
C SER A 120 11.92 -17.23 -41.52
N PRO A 121 11.22 -16.85 -42.61
CA PRO A 121 11.20 -17.67 -43.79
C PRO A 121 12.58 -17.59 -44.44
N SER A 122 13.18 -18.75 -44.63
CA SER A 122 14.36 -18.95 -45.45
C SER A 122 14.04 -18.71 -46.93
N VAL A 123 15.02 -18.16 -47.67
CA VAL A 123 15.16 -18.11 -49.15
C VAL A 123 14.21 -17.05 -49.79
N TRP A 124 14.59 -16.19 -50.76
CA TRP A 124 15.20 -16.41 -52.09
C TRP A 124 15.98 -15.15 -52.57
N GLU A 125 17.23 -15.32 -53.06
CA GLU A 125 17.70 -15.16 -54.48
C GLU A 125 18.02 -13.67 -54.83
N ASP A 126 19.09 -13.27 -55.52
CA ASP A 126 20.00 -13.85 -56.52
C ASP A 126 21.45 -13.30 -56.32
#